data_AF-A0A3D3F920-F1
#
_entry.id   AF-A0A3D3F920-F1
#
_cell.length_a   1.000
_cell.length_b   1.000
_cell.length_c   1.000
_cell.angle_alpha   90.00
_cell.angle_beta   90.00
_cell.angle_gamma   90.00
#
_symmetry.space_group_name_H-M   'P 1'
#
loop_
_entity.id
_entity.type
_entity.pdbx_description
1 polymer ?
#
loop_
_entity_poly.entity_id
_entity_poly.type
_entity_poly.pdbx_seq_one_letter_code
_entity_poly.pdbx_strand_id
1 'polypeptide(L)'
;ETESWMLADKNLFIEAVGTKKNESELNINGHPETFNNPKERIENAIRIGRCNMPKKLKNSLKITDLYSYLGQAMKVENLLSFKSYQDFNQNVRRELVKLNLLPENK
;
A
#
# COMPACT_ATOMS: atom_id res chain seq x y z
N GLU A 1 -8.46 2.46 -7.62
CA GLU A 1 -7.01 2.40 -7.89
C GLU A 1 -6.13 3.08 -6.83
N THR A 2 -6.66 3.99 -5.99
CA THR A 2 -5.84 4.87 -5.15
C THR A 2 -5.12 4.19 -3.98
N GLU A 3 -5.60 3.06 -3.46
CA GLU A 3 -5.10 2.49 -2.19
C GLU A 3 -4.20 1.26 -2.37
N SER A 4 -3.93 0.81 -3.61
CA SER A 4 -3.06 -0.36 -3.86
C SER A 4 -1.68 -0.22 -3.24
N TRP A 5 -1.16 1.01 -3.14
CA TRP A 5 0.13 1.29 -2.52
C TRP A 5 0.19 0.86 -1.05
N MET A 6 -0.92 0.83 -0.32
CA MET A 6 -0.96 0.40 1.08
C MET A 6 -0.57 -1.07 1.25
N LEU A 7 -0.63 -1.86 0.16
CA LEU A 7 -0.23 -3.26 0.11
C LEU A 7 1.10 -3.47 -0.65
N ALA A 8 1.83 -2.39 -0.96
CA ALA A 8 3.18 -2.50 -1.54
C ALA A 8 4.15 -3.18 -0.57
N ASP A 9 3.96 -2.96 0.73
CA ASP A 9 4.58 -3.74 1.81
C ASP A 9 3.50 -4.44 2.63
N LYS A 10 3.23 -5.71 2.30
CA LYS A 10 2.18 -6.49 2.97
C LYS A 10 2.56 -6.86 4.40
N ASN A 11 3.85 -7.00 4.71
CA ASN A 11 4.30 -7.30 6.06
C ASN A 11 4.04 -6.09 6.97
N LEU A 12 4.40 -4.89 6.50
CA LEU A 12 4.07 -3.64 7.18
C LEU A 12 2.56 -3.48 7.39
N PHE A 13 1.75 -3.82 6.39
CA PHE A 13 0.30 -3.82 6.52
C PHE A 13 -0.20 -4.82 7.59
N ILE A 14 0.28 -6.06 7.57
CA ILE A 14 -0.09 -7.11 8.55
C ILE A 14 0.26 -6.66 9.97
N GLU A 15 1.45 -6.08 10.15
CA GLU A 15 1.90 -5.50 11.41
C GLU A 15 0.98 -4.37 11.87
N ALA A 16 0.64 -3.43 10.98
CA ALA A 16 -0.25 -2.31 11.27
C ALA A 16 -1.67 -2.76 11.67
N VAL A 17 -2.17 -3.85 11.07
CA VAL A 17 -3.46 -4.45 11.45
C VAL A 17 -3.40 -5.09 12.85
N GLY A 18 -2.21 -5.52 13.28
CA GLY A 18 -1.98 -6.15 14.58
C GLY A 18 -2.44 -7.61 14.62
N THR A 19 -2.22 -8.35 13.53
CA THR A 19 -2.64 -9.75 13.40
C THR A 19 -1.47 -10.69 13.12
N LYS A 20 -1.64 -11.98 13.41
CA LYS A 20 -0.66 -13.04 13.07
C LYS A 20 -1.00 -13.79 11.78
N LYS A 21 -2.05 -13.35 11.09
CA LYS A 21 -2.50 -13.95 9.83
C LYS A 21 -1.55 -13.63 8.69
N ASN A 22 -1.38 -14.58 7.78
CA ASN A 22 -0.59 -14.40 6.56
C ASN A 22 -1.40 -13.76 5.42
N GLU A 23 -0.74 -13.43 4.30
CA GLU A 23 -1.36 -12.80 3.13
C GLU A 23 -2.56 -13.55 2.57
N SER A 24 -2.48 -14.87 2.48
CA SER A 24 -3.55 -15.72 1.95
C SER A 24 -4.76 -15.73 2.87
N GLU A 25 -4.54 -15.81 4.19
CA GLU A 25 -5.61 -15.72 5.19
C GLU A 25 -6.31 -14.36 5.17
N LEU A 26 -5.58 -13.28 4.90
CA LEU A 26 -6.13 -11.93 4.78
C LEU A 26 -6.69 -11.62 3.38
N ASN A 27 -6.58 -12.56 2.45
CA ASN A 27 -6.97 -12.38 1.04
C ASN A 27 -6.30 -11.17 0.40
N ILE A 28 -4.99 -10.97 0.61
CA ILE A 28 -4.17 -9.91 0.01
C ILE A 28 -3.01 -10.47 -0.84
N ASN A 29 -3.08 -11.75 -1.19
CA ASN A 29 -2.14 -12.41 -2.08
C ASN A 29 -2.23 -11.86 -3.52
N GLY A 30 -1.11 -11.93 -4.25
CA GLY A 30 -0.98 -11.36 -5.60
C GLY A 30 -0.40 -9.94 -5.63
N HIS A 31 -0.29 -9.36 -6.83
CA HIS A 31 0.28 -8.03 -7.03
C HIS A 31 -0.76 -6.93 -6.74
N PRO A 32 -0.48 -5.92 -5.90
CA PRO A 32 -1.49 -4.93 -5.51
C PRO A 32 -2.11 -4.11 -6.66
N GLU A 33 -1.35 -3.87 -7.74
CA GLU A 33 -1.88 -3.17 -8.92
C GLU A 33 -2.91 -3.97 -9.71
N THR A 34 -2.98 -5.29 -9.52
CA THR A 34 -3.97 -6.13 -10.23
C THR A 34 -5.29 -6.25 -9.45
N PHE A 35 -5.47 -5.50 -8.36
CA PHE A 35 -6.67 -5.56 -7.54
C PHE A 35 -7.73 -4.58 -8.05
N ASN A 36 -8.89 -5.08 -8.45
CA ASN A 36 -9.97 -4.26 -9.00
C ASN A 36 -10.50 -3.22 -7.97
N ASN A 37 -10.64 -3.61 -6.70
CA ASN A 37 -11.11 -2.75 -5.61
C ASN A 37 -10.14 -2.77 -4.41
N PRO A 38 -8.99 -2.07 -4.47
CA PRO A 38 -7.95 -2.14 -3.45
C PRO A 38 -8.46 -1.72 -2.06
N LYS A 39 -9.23 -0.62 -1.99
CA LYS A 39 -9.83 -0.12 -0.74
C LYS A 39 -10.70 -1.16 -0.06
N GLU A 40 -11.66 -1.74 -0.79
CA GLU A 40 -12.57 -2.76 -0.28
C GLU A 40 -11.80 -4.02 0.18
N ARG A 41 -10.76 -4.38 -0.58
CA ARG A 41 -9.89 -5.50 -0.24
C ARG A 41 -9.14 -5.27 1.07
N ILE A 42 -8.62 -4.06 1.28
CA ILE A 42 -7.95 -3.64 2.52
C ILE A 42 -8.93 -3.64 3.70
N GLU A 43 -10.13 -3.06 3.53
CA GLU A 43 -11.17 -3.06 4.57
C GLU A 43 -11.56 -4.49 4.98
N ASN A 44 -11.69 -5.39 4.00
CA ASN A 44 -11.92 -6.81 4.26
C ASN A 44 -10.74 -7.49 4.97
N ALA A 45 -9.51 -7.19 4.58
CA ALA A 45 -8.32 -7.71 5.24
C ALA A 45 -8.24 -7.27 6.71
N ILE A 46 -8.54 -6.00 7.02
CA ILE A 46 -8.65 -5.50 8.41
C ILE A 46 -9.71 -6.29 9.18
N ARG A 47 -10.90 -6.46 8.59
CA ARG A 47 -12.02 -7.20 9.20
C ARG A 47 -11.65 -8.65 9.50
N ILE A 48 -10.95 -9.33 8.59
CA ILE A 48 -10.48 -10.71 8.77
C ILE A 48 -9.36 -10.76 9.82
N GLY A 49 -8.39 -9.86 9.74
CA GLY A 49 -7.24 -9.79 10.65
C GLY A 49 -7.63 -9.61 12.11
N ARG A 50 -8.73 -8.90 12.37
CA ARG A 50 -9.24 -8.59 13.71
C ARG A 50 -10.47 -9.40 14.10
N CYS A 51 -10.82 -10.46 13.35
CA CYS A 51 -12.07 -11.20 13.57
C CYS A 51 -12.17 -11.84 14.97
N ASN A 52 -11.04 -12.23 15.55
CA ASN A 52 -10.92 -12.88 16.86
C ASN A 52 -10.76 -11.87 18.03
N MET A 53 -10.78 -10.56 17.76
CA MET A 53 -10.65 -9.54 18.79
C MET A 53 -12.03 -9.18 19.41
N PRO A 54 -12.07 -8.66 20.65
CA PRO A 54 -13.29 -8.12 21.25
C PRO A 54 -13.95 -7.07 20.35
N LYS A 55 -15.30 -7.02 20.33
CA LYS A 55 -16.10 -6.16 19.44
C LYS A 55 -15.63 -4.70 19.37
N LYS A 56 -15.27 -4.12 20.53
CA LYS A 56 -14.76 -2.74 20.63
C LYS A 56 -13.46 -2.55 19.84
N LEU A 57 -12.49 -3.46 19.97
CA LEU A 57 -11.21 -3.42 19.28
C LEU A 57 -11.31 -3.83 17.81
N LYS A 58 -12.21 -4.77 17.49
CA LYS A 58 -12.46 -5.21 16.11
C LYS A 58 -12.93 -4.06 15.23
N ASN A 59 -13.81 -3.20 15.74
CA ASN A 59 -14.42 -2.11 14.98
C ASN A 59 -13.65 -0.78 15.09
N SER A 60 -12.58 -0.72 15.89
CA SER A 60 -11.87 0.53 16.16
C SER A 60 -10.87 0.92 15.09
N LEU A 61 -10.40 -0.02 14.26
CA LEU A 61 -9.41 0.24 13.22
C LEU A 61 -10.10 0.36 11.87
N LYS A 62 -9.99 1.52 11.24
CA LYS A 62 -10.45 1.80 9.88
C LYS A 62 -9.24 1.98 8.96
N ILE A 63 -9.47 1.80 7.66
CA ILE A 63 -8.44 2.09 6.64
C ILE A 63 -7.89 3.51 6.77
N THR A 64 -8.73 4.48 7.16
CA THR A 64 -8.35 5.88 7.36
C THR A 64 -7.26 6.08 8.41
N ASP A 65 -7.28 5.23 9.44
CA ASP A 65 -6.33 5.30 10.55
C ASP A 65 -4.94 4.78 10.13
N LEU A 66 -4.90 3.96 9.08
CA LEU A 66 -3.67 3.36 8.56
C LEU A 66 -2.93 4.26 7.56
N TYR A 67 -3.59 5.24 6.94
CA TYR A 67 -2.96 6.07 5.90
C TYR A 67 -1.70 6.78 6.39
N SER A 68 -1.77 7.45 7.54
CA SER A 68 -0.65 8.24 8.05
C SER A 68 0.53 7.35 8.44
N TYR A 69 0.25 6.27 9.19
CA TYR A 69 1.27 5.32 9.62
C TYR A 69 1.94 4.62 8.43
N LEU A 70 1.14 4.03 7.54
CA LEU A 70 1.68 3.34 6.37
C LEU A 70 2.41 4.32 5.45
N GLY A 71 1.89 5.52 5.22
CA GLY A 71 2.55 6.52 4.38
C GLY A 71 3.93 6.94 4.88
N GLN A 72 4.12 7.00 6.21
CA GLN A 72 5.42 7.33 6.82
C GLN A 72 6.37 6.13 6.89
N ALA A 73 5.84 4.93 7.14
CA ALA A 73 6.65 3.72 7.28
C ALA A 73 6.97 3.04 5.94
N MET A 74 6.25 3.36 4.86
CA MET A 74 6.45 2.78 3.53
C MET A 74 7.82 3.16 2.98
N LYS A 75 8.62 2.15 2.64
CA LYS A 75 9.85 2.34 1.88
C LYS A 75 9.51 2.63 0.42
N VAL A 76 10.12 3.68 -0.13
CA VAL A 76 9.90 4.09 -1.53
C VAL A 76 10.28 2.97 -2.50
N GLU A 77 11.27 2.15 -2.14
CA GLU A 77 11.72 1.00 -2.92
C GLU A 77 10.61 -0.02 -3.17
N ASN A 78 9.66 -0.16 -2.23
CA ASN A 78 8.52 -1.06 -2.40
C ASN A 78 7.56 -0.58 -3.48
N LEU A 79 7.50 0.73 -3.74
CA LEU A 79 6.70 1.31 -4.81
C LEU A 79 7.37 1.15 -6.17
N LEU A 80 8.67 0.84 -6.24
CA LEU A 80 9.35 0.63 -7.53
C LEU A 80 8.85 -0.60 -8.30
N SER A 81 8.17 -1.54 -7.64
CA SER A 81 7.51 -2.65 -8.33
C SER A 81 6.23 -2.24 -9.06
N PHE A 82 5.67 -1.06 -8.74
CA PHE A 82 4.42 -0.60 -9.29
C PHE A 82 4.66 0.09 -10.62
N LYS A 83 4.02 -0.38 -11.68
CA LYS A 83 4.12 0.20 -13.02
C LYS A 83 3.65 1.66 -13.02
N SER A 84 2.57 1.95 -12.31
CA SER A 84 2.06 3.33 -12.13
C SER A 84 3.10 4.27 -11.51
N TYR A 85 3.84 3.81 -10.50
CA TYR A 85 4.89 4.59 -9.86
C TYR A 85 6.12 4.75 -10.77
N GLN A 86 6.51 3.71 -11.49
CA GLN A 86 7.59 3.79 -12.48
C GLN A 86 7.29 4.83 -13.56
N ASP A 87 6.06 4.82 -14.10
CA ASP A 87 5.63 5.76 -15.13
C ASP A 87 5.60 7.20 -14.58
N PHE A 88 5.09 7.40 -13.35
CA PHE A 88 5.18 8.68 -12.65
C PHE A 88 6.62 9.17 -12.52
N ASN A 89 7.52 8.34 -12.00
CA ASN A 89 8.91 8.69 -11.76
C ASN A 89 9.65 9.04 -13.07
N GLN A 90 9.41 8.28 -14.14
CA GLN A 90 9.97 8.56 -15.47
C GLN A 90 9.44 9.87 -16.04
N ASN A 91 8.13 10.13 -15.91
CA ASN A 91 7.52 11.36 -16.38
C ASN A 91 8.08 12.58 -15.64
N VAL A 92 8.17 12.52 -14.30
CA VAL A 92 8.76 13.60 -13.48
C VAL A 92 10.21 13.86 -13.86
N ARG A 93 11.03 12.80 -13.99
CA ARG A 93 12.42 12.95 -14.44
C ARG A 93 12.52 13.63 -15.79
N ARG A 94 11.71 13.21 -16.77
CA ARG A 94 11.70 13.80 -18.11
C ARG A 94 11.37 15.29 -18.07
N GLU A 95 10.40 15.71 -17.27
CA GLU A 95 10.06 17.14 -17.16
C GLU A 95 11.15 17.95 -16.43
N LEU A 96 11.77 17.38 -15.39
CA LEU A 96 12.88 18.03 -14.70
C LEU A 96 14.11 18.21 -15.60
N VAL A 97 14.38 17.24 -16.49
CA VAL A 97 15.41 17.35 -17.52
C VAL A 97 15.10 18.49 -18.49
N LYS A 98 13.86 18.57 -19.00
CA LYS A 98 13.44 19.68 -19.89
C LYS A 98 13.59 21.06 -19.24
N LEU A 99 13.41 21.14 -17.93
CA LEU A 99 13.56 22.37 -17.15
C LEU A 99 15.03 22.65 -16.77
N ASN A 100 15.99 21.84 -17.20
CA ASN A 100 17.40 21.90 -16.81
C ASN A 100 17.62 21.81 -15.29
N LEU A 101 16.71 21.14 -14.57
CA LEU A 101 16.80 20.88 -13.12
C LEU A 101 17.45 19.52 -12.81
N LEU A 102 17.56 18.65 -13.82
CA LEU A 102 18.30 17.40 -13.76
C LEU A 102 19.15 17.22 -15.02
N PRO A 103 20.31 16.57 -14.94
CA PRO A 103 21.12 16.25 -16.11
C PRO A 103 20.41 15.22 -17.01
N GLU A 104 20.62 15.32 -18.32
CA GLU A 104 20.31 14.21 -19.24
C GLU A 104 21.22 13.03 -18.92
N ASN A 105 20.63 11.94 -18.43
CA ASN A 105 21.35 10.67 -18.35
C ASN A 105 21.58 10.18 -19.79
N LYS A 106 22.85 10.17 -20.23
CA LYS A 106 23.29 9.53 -21.48
C LYS A 106 23.16 8.02 -21.40
#